data_AF-A0A1B6DRQ8-F1
#
_entry.id   AF-A0A1B6DRQ8-F1
#
_cell.length_a   1.000
_cell.length_b   1.000
_cell.length_c   1.000
_cell.angle_alpha   90.00
_cell.angle_beta   90.00
_cell.angle_gamma   90.00
#
_symmetry.space_group_name_H-M   'P 1'
#
loop_
_entity.id
_entity.type
_entity.pdbx_description
1 polymer ?
#
loop_
_entity_poly.entity_id
_entity_poly.type
_entity_poly.pdbx_seq_one_letter_code
_entity_poly.pdbx_strand_id
1 'polypeptide(L)'
;MHKSKKTFTKKNKHTKNSEHICTSNIKTIEDEYFLHTKLQDLNTKASSAKNYTKGKVFVREYFVHSLCQVCKKELKTPVPCKKCQMINYCCEEHRREHWVSHMEICEAIENICEQRNTSHVMEGAVNLSPSEFKNLRMLNLSLCQQIITRELDLWEREMFLHPNICEICFEFNSGKLTRCMNCNYSSSCNLHNNDKHDQWCNALLIYQKIIQYYFNNGYNYIHLSNLKCKEMYLYLDS
;
A
#
# COMPACT_ATOMS: atom_id res chain seq x y z
N MET A 1 -31.11 -53.88 30.95
CA MET A 1 -30.22 -52.78 31.36
C MET A 1 -30.90 -51.45 31.04
N HIS A 2 -30.99 -50.57 32.05
CA HIS A 2 -31.35 -49.13 32.10
C HIS A 2 -32.04 -48.47 30.90
N LYS A 3 -33.31 -48.04 31.03
CA LYS A 3 -33.87 -46.77 31.60
C LYS A 3 -34.17 -45.69 30.54
N SER A 4 -35.48 -45.39 30.42
CA SER A 4 -36.19 -44.10 30.20
C SER A 4 -35.74 -43.11 29.12
N LYS A 5 -36.61 -42.80 28.14
CA LYS A 5 -37.74 -41.84 28.18
C LYS A 5 -37.32 -40.39 28.50
N LYS A 6 -37.40 -39.46 27.54
CA LYS A 6 -38.48 -38.46 27.42
C LYS A 6 -38.24 -37.44 26.29
N THR A 7 -39.38 -36.98 25.82
CA THR A 7 -39.79 -36.00 24.81
C THR A 7 -39.48 -34.52 25.10
N PHE A 8 -39.71 -33.69 24.06
CA PHE A 8 -40.18 -32.27 24.03
C PHE A 8 -39.17 -31.09 23.82
N THR A 9 -39.20 -30.60 22.57
CA THR A 9 -39.35 -29.19 22.06
C THR A 9 -38.39 -28.02 22.36
N LYS A 10 -38.04 -27.41 21.21
CA LYS A 10 -38.03 -25.98 20.78
C LYS A 10 -36.82 -25.06 21.07
N LYS A 11 -36.31 -24.55 19.92
CA LYS A 11 -35.66 -23.25 19.62
C LYS A 11 -34.27 -23.05 20.27
N ASN A 12 -33.27 -22.47 19.61
CA ASN A 12 -33.28 -21.32 18.72
C ASN A 12 -32.00 -21.23 17.86
N LYS A 13 -32.13 -20.43 16.80
CA LYS A 13 -31.14 -20.05 15.77
C LYS A 13 -29.78 -19.58 16.33
N HIS A 14 -28.71 -19.94 15.63
CA HIS A 14 -27.73 -18.97 15.09
C HIS A 14 -26.92 -19.62 13.97
N THR A 15 -27.35 -19.39 12.73
CA THR A 15 -26.53 -19.50 11.53
C THR A 15 -25.64 -18.24 11.45
N LYS A 16 -24.33 -18.41 11.19
CA LYS A 16 -23.50 -17.36 10.57
C LYS A 16 -22.98 -17.93 9.26
N ASN A 17 -23.65 -17.53 8.18
CA ASN A 17 -23.24 -17.69 6.80
C ASN A 17 -21.86 -17.05 6.61
N SER A 18 -20.85 -17.84 6.26
CA SER A 18 -19.75 -17.33 5.44
C SER A 18 -20.23 -17.38 3.99
N GLU A 19 -20.69 -16.25 3.47
CA GLU A 19 -21.00 -16.13 2.05
C GLU A 19 -19.69 -16.18 1.26
N HIS A 20 -19.38 -17.37 0.76
CA HIS A 20 -18.35 -17.61 -0.24
C HIS A 20 -18.83 -16.96 -1.54
N ILE A 21 -18.22 -15.86 -1.97
CA ILE A 21 -18.54 -15.25 -3.26
C ILE A 21 -17.67 -15.95 -4.31
N CYS A 22 -18.33 -16.73 -5.18
CA CYS A 22 -17.74 -17.40 -6.31
C CYS A 22 -17.33 -16.35 -7.37
N THR A 23 -16.03 -16.27 -7.67
CA THR A 23 -15.44 -15.29 -8.60
C THR A 23 -15.62 -15.63 -10.08
N SER A 24 -16.44 -16.63 -10.43
CA SER A 24 -16.52 -17.12 -11.80
C SER A 24 -17.49 -16.37 -12.73
N ASN A 25 -18.10 -15.24 -12.32
CA ASN A 25 -19.04 -14.48 -13.16
C ASN A 25 -19.11 -12.98 -12.81
N ILE A 26 -18.02 -12.22 -12.96
CA ILE A 26 -18.11 -10.75 -13.05
C ILE A 26 -18.24 -10.41 -14.54
N LYS A 27 -19.40 -9.90 -14.96
CA LYS A 27 -19.70 -9.67 -16.39
C LYS A 27 -20.19 -8.26 -16.74
N THR A 28 -20.46 -7.36 -15.77
CA THR A 28 -20.90 -5.98 -16.08
C THR A 28 -20.42 -4.91 -15.07
N ILE A 29 -20.41 -3.65 -15.52
CA ILE A 29 -19.98 -2.43 -14.80
C ILE A 29 -20.76 -2.18 -13.50
N GLU A 30 -21.97 -2.73 -13.38
CA GLU A 30 -22.81 -2.59 -12.17
C GLU A 30 -22.28 -3.42 -10.99
N ASP A 31 -21.54 -4.51 -11.26
CA ASP A 31 -20.89 -5.33 -10.23
C ASP A 31 -19.67 -4.62 -9.60
N GLU A 32 -18.99 -3.76 -10.36
CA GLU A 32 -17.84 -2.96 -9.90
C GLU A 32 -18.28 -1.84 -8.92
N TYR A 33 -19.44 -1.23 -9.17
CA TYR A 33 -20.00 -0.19 -8.31
C TYR A 33 -20.41 -0.74 -6.94
N PHE A 34 -20.96 -1.96 -6.89
CA PHE A 34 -21.31 -2.63 -5.63
C PHE A 34 -20.09 -2.96 -4.76
N LEU A 35 -18.95 -3.32 -5.39
CA LEU A 35 -17.69 -3.52 -4.68
C LEU A 35 -17.12 -2.22 -4.11
N HIS A 36 -17.21 -1.12 -4.86
CA HIS A 36 -16.72 0.20 -4.46
C HIS A 36 -17.39 0.69 -3.16
N THR A 37 -18.70 0.50 -3.01
CA THR A 37 -19.44 0.88 -1.79
C THR A 37 -19.02 0.04 -0.58
N LYS A 38 -18.72 -1.25 -0.78
CA LYS A 38 -18.34 -2.17 0.30
C LYS A 38 -16.90 -1.91 0.81
N LEU A 39 -16.02 -1.38 -0.04
CA LEU A 39 -14.65 -0.99 0.31
C LEU A 39 -14.58 0.31 1.14
N GLN A 40 -15.52 1.23 0.93
CA GLN A 40 -15.64 2.46 1.75
C GLN A 40 -16.01 2.12 3.20
N ASP A 41 -16.84 1.11 3.41
CA ASP A 41 -17.24 0.61 4.74
C ASP A 41 -16.13 -0.14 5.50
N LEU A 42 -15.13 -0.68 4.78
CA LEU A 42 -13.98 -1.33 5.39
C LEU A 42 -12.92 -0.32 5.83
N ASN A 43 -12.73 0.76 5.06
CA ASN A 43 -11.82 1.85 5.43
C ASN A 43 -12.27 2.63 6.67
N THR A 44 -13.57 2.76 6.93
CA THR A 44 -14.09 3.37 8.16
C THR A 44 -13.87 2.49 9.39
N LYS A 45 -13.84 1.15 9.23
CA LYS A 45 -13.64 0.20 10.35
C LYS A 45 -12.17 -0.01 10.74
N ALA A 46 -11.24 0.27 9.82
CA ALA A 46 -9.79 0.19 10.06
C ALA A 46 -9.24 1.24 11.05
N SER A 47 -10.07 2.18 11.51
CA SER A 47 -9.70 3.20 12.51
C SER A 47 -9.67 2.68 13.96
N SER A 48 -9.92 1.38 14.19
CA SER A 48 -9.89 0.78 15.52
C SER A 48 -8.55 0.08 15.78
N ALA A 49 -7.53 0.89 16.10
CA ALA A 49 -6.21 0.44 16.54
C ALA A 49 -6.34 -0.58 17.71
N LYS A 50 -6.01 -1.84 17.45
CA LYS A 50 -6.02 -2.90 18.47
C LYS A 50 -4.70 -2.94 19.22
N ASN A 51 -4.82 -2.80 20.54
CA ASN A 51 -4.00 -3.36 21.62
C ASN A 51 -2.53 -2.90 21.75
N TYR A 52 -2.35 -1.81 22.50
CA TYR A 52 -1.08 -1.46 23.16
C TYR A 52 -0.77 -2.46 24.28
N THR A 53 0.14 -3.41 24.04
CA THR A 53 0.84 -4.10 25.11
C THR A 53 2.07 -3.29 25.49
N LYS A 54 2.17 -2.95 26.77
CA LYS A 54 3.22 -2.14 27.38
C LYS A 54 4.58 -2.83 27.16
N GLY A 55 5.42 -2.30 26.25
CA GLY A 55 6.85 -2.65 26.19
C GLY A 55 7.50 -2.87 24.82
N LYS A 56 6.77 -2.92 23.70
CA LYS A 56 7.39 -2.89 22.36
C LYS A 56 6.82 -1.74 21.55
N VAL A 57 7.64 -0.73 21.33
CA VAL A 57 7.36 0.31 20.33
C VAL A 57 7.56 -0.34 18.96
N PHE A 58 6.48 -0.79 18.35
CA PHE A 58 6.52 -1.28 16.97
C PHE A 58 6.74 -0.08 16.05
N VAL A 59 7.89 -0.05 15.40
CA VAL A 59 8.13 0.89 14.30
C VAL A 59 7.22 0.51 13.14
N ARG A 60 6.41 1.44 12.66
CA ARG A 60 5.61 1.23 11.45
C ARG A 60 6.55 1.09 10.25
N GLU A 61 6.51 -0.07 9.61
CA GLU A 61 7.10 -0.21 8.28
C GLU A 61 6.32 0.65 7.28
N TYR A 62 7.04 1.36 6.42
CA TYR A 62 6.49 2.26 5.41
C TYR A 62 7.16 2.04 4.07
N PHE A 63 6.49 2.37 2.99
CA PHE A 63 6.98 2.23 1.63
C PHE A 63 7.23 3.60 0.99
N VAL A 64 8.40 3.74 0.36
CA VAL A 64 8.73 4.84 -0.56
C VAL A 64 9.49 4.21 -1.71
N HIS A 65 8.99 4.36 -2.93
CA HIS A 65 9.50 3.63 -4.10
C HIS A 65 10.99 3.84 -4.43
N SER A 66 11.53 4.99 -4.01
CA SER A 66 12.92 5.42 -4.25
C SER A 66 13.90 5.04 -3.13
N LEU A 67 13.42 4.41 -2.06
CA LEU A 67 14.21 3.96 -0.92
C LEU A 67 14.32 2.45 -0.90
N CYS A 68 15.38 1.95 -0.26
CA CYS A 68 15.45 0.52 0.04
C CYS A 68 14.34 0.14 1.02
N GLN A 69 13.56 -0.88 0.67
CA GLN A 69 12.46 -1.32 1.54
C GLN A 69 12.92 -1.88 2.89
N VAL A 70 14.18 -2.30 3.04
CA VAL A 70 14.71 -2.77 4.33
C VAL A 70 15.32 -1.61 5.13
N CYS A 71 16.43 -1.05 4.66
CA CYS A 71 17.19 -0.07 5.43
C CYS A 71 16.71 1.38 5.29
N LYS A 72 15.72 1.64 4.42
CA LYS A 72 15.14 2.96 4.13
C LYS A 72 16.15 4.03 3.71
N LYS A 73 17.33 3.62 3.21
CA LYS A 73 18.32 4.50 2.61
C LYS A 73 18.03 4.70 1.13
N GLU A 74 18.51 5.82 0.60
CA GLU A 74 18.42 6.13 -0.83
C GLU A 74 19.09 5.07 -1.70
N LEU A 75 18.50 4.87 -2.88
CA LEU A 75 18.98 3.91 -3.86
C LEU A 75 19.90 4.61 -4.86
N LYS A 76 21.19 4.24 -4.84
CA LYS A 76 22.14 4.66 -5.89
C LYS A 76 22.05 3.76 -7.12
N THR A 77 21.97 2.45 -6.88
CA THR A 77 21.78 1.42 -7.91
C THR A 77 20.66 0.50 -7.42
N PRO A 78 19.41 0.79 -7.81
CA PRO A 78 18.25 0.01 -7.37
C PRO A 78 18.37 -1.46 -7.82
N VAL A 79 18.09 -2.37 -6.89
CA VAL A 79 17.83 -3.78 -7.16
C VAL A 79 16.32 -3.98 -7.05
N PRO A 80 15.56 -4.01 -8.16
CA PRO A 80 14.12 -4.21 -8.10
C PRO A 80 13.76 -5.65 -7.74
N CYS A 81 12.59 -5.86 -7.16
CA CYS A 81 11.98 -7.19 -7.17
C CYS A 81 11.70 -7.60 -8.62
N LYS A 82 12.31 -8.69 -9.09
CA LYS A 82 12.22 -9.12 -10.50
C LYS A 82 10.82 -9.59 -10.90
N LYS A 83 10.00 -9.96 -9.91
CA LYS A 83 8.65 -10.48 -10.04
C LYS A 83 7.62 -9.34 -10.16
N CYS A 84 7.31 -8.68 -9.04
CA CYS A 84 6.30 -7.62 -9.02
C CYS A 84 6.80 -6.28 -9.57
N GLN A 85 8.11 -6.02 -9.57
CA GLN A 85 8.74 -4.74 -9.98
C GLN A 85 8.25 -3.48 -9.23
N MET A 86 7.46 -3.64 -8.16
CA MET A 86 6.90 -2.55 -7.36
C MET A 86 7.81 -2.06 -6.23
N ILE A 87 8.82 -2.85 -5.85
CA ILE A 87 9.71 -2.58 -4.70
C ILE A 87 11.16 -2.64 -5.13
N ASN A 88 11.97 -1.75 -4.56
CA ASN A 88 13.40 -1.68 -4.77
C ASN A 88 14.22 -1.88 -3.49
N TYR A 89 15.43 -2.40 -3.65
CA TYR A 89 16.40 -2.66 -2.59
C TYR A 89 17.76 -2.06 -2.97
N CYS A 90 18.60 -1.76 -1.97
CA CYS A 90 19.96 -1.28 -2.26
C CYS A 90 20.93 -2.41 -2.62
N CYS A 91 20.57 -3.68 -2.36
CA CYS A 91 21.37 -4.86 -2.64
C CYS A 91 20.52 -6.14 -2.65
N GLU A 92 21.08 -7.23 -3.18
CA GLU A 92 20.45 -8.57 -3.20
C GLU A 92 20.27 -9.17 -1.80
N GLU A 93 21.08 -8.77 -0.82
CA GLU A 93 20.94 -9.21 0.56
C GLU A 93 19.64 -8.72 1.18
N HIS A 94 19.38 -7.40 1.16
CA HIS A 94 18.12 -6.83 1.63
C HIS A 94 16.91 -7.34 0.84
N ARG A 95 17.06 -7.63 -0.46
CA ARG A 95 15.98 -8.26 -1.24
C ARG A 95 15.63 -9.65 -0.70
N ARG A 96 16.63 -10.47 -0.35
CA ARG A 96 16.42 -11.81 0.22
C ARG A 96 15.87 -11.75 1.64
N GLU A 97 16.37 -10.82 2.45
CA GLU A 97 15.89 -10.59 3.83
C GLU A 97 14.40 -10.25 3.83
N HIS A 98 13.97 -9.30 2.99
CA HIS A 98 12.58 -8.86 2.90
C HIS A 98 11.66 -9.89 2.25
N TRP A 99 12.19 -10.95 1.62
CA TRP A 99 11.35 -11.94 0.92
C TRP A 99 10.31 -12.58 1.84
N VAL A 100 10.67 -12.83 3.11
CA VAL A 100 9.77 -13.48 4.09
C VAL A 100 8.48 -12.69 4.30
N SER A 101 8.54 -11.35 4.38
CA SER A 101 7.36 -10.49 4.49
C SER A 101 6.76 -10.09 3.13
N HIS A 102 7.57 -10.10 2.06
CA HIS A 102 7.15 -9.65 0.73
C HIS A 102 6.46 -10.71 -0.12
N MET A 103 6.80 -11.99 0.06
CA MET A 103 6.43 -13.07 -0.86
C MET A 103 4.93 -13.11 -1.17
N GLU A 104 4.08 -13.00 -0.14
CA GLU A 104 2.63 -13.13 -0.28
C GLU A 104 2.02 -12.04 -1.17
N ILE A 105 2.37 -10.76 -0.95
CA ILE A 105 1.93 -9.67 -1.83
C ILE A 105 2.55 -9.75 -3.23
N CYS A 106 3.79 -10.23 -3.32
CA CYS A 106 4.47 -10.41 -4.60
C CYS A 106 3.76 -11.45 -5.48
N GLU A 107 3.38 -12.59 -4.90
CA GLU A 107 2.67 -13.67 -5.59
C GLU A 107 1.24 -13.26 -5.97
N ALA A 108 0.55 -12.51 -5.11
CA ALA A 108 -0.76 -11.95 -5.46
C ALA A 108 -0.68 -10.99 -6.66
N ILE A 109 0.37 -10.15 -6.71
CA ILE A 109 0.62 -9.27 -7.86
C ILE A 109 0.92 -10.08 -9.12
N GLU A 110 1.78 -11.11 -9.05
CA GLU A 110 2.06 -11.99 -10.19
C GLU A 110 0.78 -12.65 -10.71
N ASN A 111 -0.07 -13.18 -9.82
CA ASN A 111 -1.32 -13.82 -10.21
C ASN A 111 -2.27 -12.85 -10.95
N ILE A 112 -2.38 -11.60 -10.49
CA ILE A 112 -3.17 -10.57 -11.18
C ILE A 112 -2.61 -10.29 -12.58
N CYS A 113 -1.29 -10.19 -12.71
CA CYS A 113 -0.63 -9.95 -13.99
C CYS A 113 -0.85 -11.13 -14.96
N GLU A 114 -0.73 -12.37 -14.49
CA GLU A 114 -1.00 -13.59 -15.26
C GLU A 114 -2.45 -13.64 -15.75
N GLN A 115 -3.42 -13.39 -14.87
CA GLN A 115 -4.85 -13.38 -15.25
C GLN A 115 -5.18 -12.33 -16.31
N ARG A 116 -4.47 -11.20 -16.31
CA ARG A 116 -4.65 -10.10 -17.27
C ARG A 116 -3.75 -10.22 -18.50
N ASN A 117 -2.85 -11.22 -18.53
CA ASN A 117 -1.80 -11.34 -19.54
C ASN A 117 -0.96 -10.06 -19.70
N THR A 118 -0.56 -9.46 -18.57
CA THR A 118 0.28 -8.26 -18.52
C THR A 118 1.61 -8.54 -17.83
N SER A 119 2.61 -7.70 -18.09
CA SER A 119 3.94 -7.83 -17.46
C SER A 119 4.06 -7.08 -16.13
N HIS A 120 3.15 -6.15 -15.87
CA HIS A 120 3.16 -5.29 -14.70
C HIS A 120 1.73 -4.99 -14.23
N VAL A 121 1.56 -4.77 -12.93
CA VAL A 121 0.23 -4.53 -12.33
C VAL A 121 -0.36 -3.15 -12.68
N MET A 122 0.50 -2.21 -13.08
CA MET A 122 0.12 -0.87 -13.57
C MET A 122 0.03 -0.79 -15.09
N GLU A 123 0.08 -1.91 -15.81
CA GLU A 123 -0.17 -1.94 -17.25
C GLU A 123 -1.53 -1.30 -17.56
N GLY A 124 -1.59 -0.44 -18.58
CA GLY A 124 -2.78 0.35 -18.92
C GLY A 124 -2.96 1.66 -18.12
N ALA A 125 -2.04 2.00 -17.21
CA ALA A 125 -2.12 3.27 -16.47
C ALA A 125 -1.84 4.52 -17.31
N VAL A 126 -1.02 4.39 -18.36
CA VAL A 126 -0.46 5.54 -19.08
C VAL A 126 -1.57 6.36 -19.73
N ASN A 127 -1.55 7.68 -19.47
CA ASN A 127 -2.51 8.68 -19.95
C ASN A 127 -3.96 8.48 -19.51
N LEU A 128 -4.22 7.67 -18.48
CA LEU A 128 -5.52 7.67 -17.82
C LEU A 128 -5.84 9.04 -17.22
N SER A 129 -7.12 9.34 -17.03
CA SER A 129 -7.53 10.46 -16.18
C SER A 129 -7.18 10.17 -14.70
N PRO A 130 -7.05 11.19 -13.84
CA PRO A 130 -6.79 10.98 -12.41
C PRO A 130 -7.82 10.07 -11.71
N SER A 131 -9.09 10.13 -12.11
CA SER A 131 -10.14 9.25 -11.60
C SER A 131 -9.98 7.80 -12.03
N GLU A 132 -9.67 7.56 -13.31
CA GLU A 132 -9.44 6.21 -13.82
C GLU A 132 -8.18 5.59 -13.20
N PHE A 133 -7.11 6.37 -13.04
CA PHE A 133 -5.90 5.90 -12.37
C PHE A 133 -6.11 5.60 -10.88
N LYS A 134 -6.94 6.41 -10.19
CA LYS A 134 -7.38 6.08 -8.83
C LYS A 134 -8.12 4.73 -8.81
N ASN A 135 -9.05 4.52 -9.73
CA ASN A 135 -9.81 3.27 -9.80
C ASN A 135 -8.91 2.07 -10.09
N LEU A 136 -7.96 2.19 -11.03
CA LEU A 136 -6.99 1.14 -11.34
C LEU A 136 -6.19 0.72 -10.09
N ARG A 137 -5.64 1.69 -9.34
CA ARG A 137 -4.85 1.40 -8.13
C ARG A 137 -5.69 0.77 -7.03
N MET A 138 -6.92 1.26 -6.83
CA MET A 138 -7.83 0.71 -5.84
C MET A 138 -8.28 -0.72 -6.21
N LEU A 139 -8.58 -0.97 -7.49
CA LEU A 139 -8.91 -2.29 -7.99
C LEU A 139 -7.75 -3.27 -7.75
N ASN A 140 -6.52 -2.87 -8.10
CA ASN A 140 -5.34 -3.70 -7.89
C ASN A 140 -5.13 -4.04 -6.40
N LEU A 141 -5.23 -3.04 -5.52
CA LEU A 141 -5.16 -3.24 -4.07
C LEU A 141 -6.25 -4.21 -3.59
N SER A 142 -7.49 -4.03 -4.05
CA SER A 142 -8.62 -4.90 -3.66
C SER A 142 -8.47 -6.33 -4.15
N LEU A 143 -7.95 -6.55 -5.36
CA LEU A 143 -7.67 -7.89 -5.87
C LEU A 143 -6.59 -8.58 -5.04
N CYS A 144 -5.50 -7.87 -4.69
CA CYS A 144 -4.50 -8.41 -3.78
C CYS A 144 -5.12 -8.77 -2.42
N GLN A 145 -5.97 -7.92 -1.86
CA GLN A 145 -6.67 -8.20 -0.60
C GLN A 145 -7.66 -9.37 -0.68
N GLN A 146 -8.18 -9.72 -1.87
CA GLN A 146 -9.04 -10.89 -2.06
C GLN A 146 -8.23 -12.19 -2.19
N ILE A 147 -7.05 -12.12 -2.79
CA ILE A 147 -6.13 -13.26 -2.93
C ILE A 147 -5.49 -13.57 -1.56
N ILE A 148 -5.14 -12.54 -0.81
CA ILE A 148 -4.44 -12.63 0.46
C ILE A 148 -5.44 -12.82 1.61
N THR A 149 -5.24 -13.86 2.39
CA THR A 149 -6.21 -14.27 3.43
C THR A 149 -6.15 -13.42 4.71
N ARG A 150 -5.07 -12.65 4.89
CA ARG A 150 -4.90 -11.65 5.96
C ARG A 150 -5.15 -10.23 5.47
N GLU A 151 -5.26 -9.28 6.38
CA GLU A 151 -5.23 -7.86 5.99
C GLU A 151 -3.86 -7.50 5.41
N LEU A 152 -3.87 -6.63 4.40
CA LEU A 152 -2.64 -6.05 3.86
C LEU A 152 -2.01 -5.13 4.90
N ASP A 153 -0.71 -5.29 5.09
CA ASP A 153 0.12 -4.39 5.89
C ASP A 153 0.12 -2.99 5.28
N LEU A 154 0.40 -1.99 6.12
CA LEU A 154 0.36 -0.59 5.68
C LEU A 154 1.33 -0.30 4.53
N TRP A 155 2.53 -0.87 4.57
CA TRP A 155 3.52 -0.72 3.51
C TRP A 155 3.07 -1.41 2.20
N GLU A 156 2.35 -2.54 2.28
CA GLU A 156 1.79 -3.24 1.11
C GLU A 156 0.73 -2.38 0.43
N ARG A 157 -0.14 -1.73 1.22
CA ARG A 157 -1.14 -0.79 0.70
C ARG A 157 -0.46 0.43 0.05
N GLU A 158 0.56 0.98 0.70
CA GLU A 158 1.33 2.11 0.19
C GLU A 158 1.98 1.84 -1.18
N MET A 159 2.35 0.59 -1.50
CA MET A 159 2.85 0.23 -2.84
C MET A 159 1.86 0.61 -3.95
N PHE A 160 0.56 0.41 -3.72
CA PHE A 160 -0.49 0.76 -4.67
C PHE A 160 -0.92 2.21 -4.56
N LEU A 161 -0.86 2.81 -3.37
CA LEU A 161 -1.28 4.20 -3.16
C LEU A 161 -0.21 5.21 -3.63
N HIS A 162 1.06 4.83 -3.57
CA HIS A 162 2.21 5.68 -3.89
C HIS A 162 3.24 4.97 -4.79
N PRO A 163 2.82 4.39 -5.95
CA PRO A 163 3.74 3.69 -6.84
C PRO A 163 4.75 4.64 -7.48
N ASN A 164 5.87 4.11 -8.00
CA ASN A 164 6.79 4.88 -8.82
C ASN A 164 6.17 5.19 -10.17
N ILE A 165 5.66 6.40 -10.34
CA ILE A 165 5.01 6.85 -11.57
C ILE A 165 5.33 8.30 -11.89
N CYS A 166 5.09 8.72 -13.13
CA CYS A 166 4.92 10.14 -13.45
C CYS A 166 3.53 10.62 -13.02
N GLU A 167 3.44 11.70 -12.24
CA GLU A 167 2.17 12.23 -11.72
C GLU A 167 1.23 12.80 -12.80
N ILE A 168 1.73 13.07 -14.00
CA ILE A 168 0.97 13.66 -15.11
C ILE A 168 0.43 12.61 -16.06
N CYS A 169 1.28 11.70 -16.56
CA CYS A 169 0.88 10.69 -17.54
C CYS A 169 0.83 9.26 -16.99
N PHE A 170 1.14 9.05 -15.71
CA PHE A 170 1.15 7.73 -15.07
C PHE A 170 2.05 6.68 -15.74
N GLU A 171 3.06 7.11 -16.51
CA GLU A 171 4.18 6.26 -16.90
C GLU A 171 4.78 5.63 -15.64
N PHE A 172 4.91 4.30 -15.65
CA PHE A 172 5.31 3.48 -14.50
C PHE A 172 6.62 2.72 -14.75
N ASN A 173 7.11 2.72 -16.00
CA ASN A 173 8.39 2.11 -16.32
C ASN A 173 9.51 2.89 -15.63
N SER A 174 10.08 2.29 -14.60
CA SER A 174 11.14 2.91 -13.78
C SER A 174 12.36 3.36 -14.59
N GLY A 175 12.65 2.73 -15.74
CA GLY A 175 13.74 3.15 -16.64
C GLY A 175 13.48 4.44 -17.41
N LYS A 176 12.23 4.93 -17.43
CA LYS A 176 11.83 6.20 -18.06
C LYS A 176 11.52 7.30 -17.03
N LEU A 177 11.67 7.00 -15.74
CA LEU A 177 11.34 7.89 -14.65
C LEU A 177 12.59 8.40 -13.97
N THR A 178 12.61 9.70 -13.71
CA THR A 178 13.62 10.38 -12.91
C THR A 178 12.99 10.81 -11.60
N ARG A 179 13.55 10.36 -10.47
CA ARG A 179 13.14 10.79 -9.13
C ARG A 179 13.51 12.25 -8.90
N CYS A 180 12.74 12.96 -8.08
CA CYS A 180 13.17 14.26 -7.58
C CYS A 180 14.40 14.09 -6.66
N MET A 181 15.49 14.78 -6.95
CA MET A 181 16.73 14.72 -6.17
C MET A 181 16.66 15.45 -4.81
N ASN A 182 15.63 16.27 -4.59
CA ASN A 182 15.43 16.97 -3.31
C ASN A 182 14.65 16.12 -2.31
N CYS A 183 13.40 15.76 -2.64
CA CYS A 183 12.53 15.04 -1.71
C CYS A 183 12.59 13.52 -1.85
N ASN A 184 13.14 13.00 -2.95
CA ASN A 184 13.15 11.58 -3.31
C ASN A 184 11.77 10.89 -3.37
N TYR A 185 10.68 11.57 -3.07
CA TYR A 185 9.38 10.95 -2.89
C TYR A 185 8.57 10.88 -4.19
N SER A 186 8.82 11.79 -5.12
CA SER A 186 8.13 11.87 -6.42
C SER A 186 9.07 11.51 -7.58
N SER A 187 8.47 11.09 -8.69
CA SER A 187 9.15 10.80 -9.94
C SER A 187 8.43 11.46 -11.11
N SER A 188 9.15 11.69 -12.20
CA SER A 188 8.62 12.30 -13.42
C SER A 188 9.26 11.66 -14.65
N CYS A 189 8.52 11.60 -15.76
CA CYS A 189 9.06 11.09 -17.01
C CYS A 189 9.77 12.21 -17.78
N ASN A 190 10.61 11.85 -18.76
CA ASN A 190 11.43 12.82 -19.51
C ASN A 190 10.62 13.87 -20.30
N LEU A 191 9.32 13.66 -20.51
CA LEU A 191 8.43 14.59 -21.22
C LEU A 191 7.71 15.58 -20.29
N HIS A 192 7.67 15.28 -19.00
CA HIS A 192 6.91 16.04 -18.02
C HIS A 192 7.82 16.44 -16.89
N ASN A 193 8.07 17.74 -16.75
CA ASN A 193 8.67 18.26 -15.52
C ASN A 193 7.61 18.31 -14.42
N ASN A 194 8.05 18.12 -13.19
CA ASN A 194 7.15 18.07 -12.05
C ASN A 194 6.90 19.47 -11.48
N ASP A 195 6.50 20.44 -12.31
CA ASP A 195 6.38 21.86 -11.93
C ASP A 195 5.36 22.07 -10.79
N LYS A 196 4.29 21.26 -10.77
CA LYS A 196 3.32 21.26 -9.68
C LYS A 196 3.92 20.72 -8.38
N HIS A 197 4.82 19.74 -8.48
CA HIS A 197 5.44 19.12 -7.32
C HIS A 197 6.34 20.07 -6.52
N ASP A 198 6.93 21.10 -7.15
CA ASP A 198 7.77 22.06 -6.44
C ASP A 198 7.02 22.75 -5.28
N GLN A 199 5.69 22.90 -5.38
CA GLN A 199 4.83 23.48 -4.34
C GLN A 199 4.80 22.63 -3.05
N TRP A 200 4.96 21.32 -3.16
CA TRP A 200 4.91 20.38 -2.02
C TRP A 200 6.20 19.57 -1.84
N CYS A 201 7.23 19.83 -2.63
CA CYS A 201 8.52 19.13 -2.58
C CYS A 201 9.14 19.19 -1.17
N ASN A 202 9.18 20.39 -0.58
CA ASN A 202 9.71 20.57 0.78
C ASN A 202 8.86 19.86 1.84
N ALA A 203 7.54 19.87 1.71
CA ALA A 203 6.65 19.14 2.62
C ALA A 203 6.89 17.63 2.56
N LEU A 204 7.09 17.07 1.36
CA LEU A 204 7.44 15.66 1.17
C LEU A 204 8.82 15.32 1.75
N LEU A 205 9.81 16.20 1.60
CA LEU A 205 11.13 16.03 2.22
C LEU A 205 11.04 16.00 3.75
N ILE A 206 10.26 16.91 4.34
CA ILE A 206 10.04 16.95 5.80
C ILE A 206 9.34 15.67 6.26
N TYR A 207 8.28 15.25 5.56
CA TYR A 207 7.56 14.02 5.84
C TYR A 207 8.50 12.80 5.83
N GLN A 208 9.32 12.67 4.78
CA GLN A 208 10.30 11.59 4.67
C GLN A 208 11.30 11.60 5.85
N LYS A 209 11.84 12.77 6.22
CA LYS A 209 12.76 12.91 7.36
C LYS A 209 12.11 12.51 8.67
N ILE A 210 10.86 12.89 8.89
CA ILE A 210 10.09 12.53 10.09
C ILE A 210 9.92 11.01 10.17
N ILE A 211 9.48 10.36 9.08
CA ILE A 211 9.27 8.91 9.09
C ILE A 211 10.60 8.18 9.27
N GLN A 212 11.67 8.62 8.60
CA GLN A 212 12.98 8.01 8.75
C GLN A 212 13.52 8.15 10.18
N TYR A 213 13.26 9.29 10.85
CA TYR A 213 13.59 9.46 12.26
C TYR A 213 12.83 8.46 13.13
N TYR A 214 11.51 8.32 12.95
CA TYR A 214 10.71 7.32 13.67
C TYR A 214 11.17 5.90 13.40
N PHE A 215 11.57 5.61 12.16
CA PHE A 215 12.08 4.31 11.77
C PHE A 215 13.38 3.95 12.52
N ASN A 216 14.31 4.89 12.61
CA ASN A 216 15.61 4.65 13.25
C ASN A 216 15.56 4.68 14.78
N ASN A 217 14.63 5.44 15.39
CA ASN A 217 14.63 5.72 16.82
C ASN A 217 13.42 5.15 17.58
N GLY A 218 12.46 4.53 16.89
CA GLY A 218 11.16 4.17 17.46
C GLY A 218 10.24 5.39 17.66
N TYR A 219 8.98 5.15 17.99
CA TYR A 219 8.04 6.15 18.52
C TYR A 219 8.44 6.58 19.94
N ASN A 220 9.57 7.25 20.07
CA ASN A 220 9.80 8.16 21.18
C ASN A 220 9.15 9.48 20.81
N TYR A 221 8.30 10.02 21.69
CA TYR A 221 7.57 11.27 21.47
C TYR A 221 8.51 12.32 20.85
N ILE A 222 8.27 12.67 19.59
CA ILE A 222 8.87 13.88 19.02
C ILE A 222 8.19 15.02 19.76
N HIS A 223 8.85 15.58 20.77
CA HIS A 223 8.54 16.93 21.19
C HIS A 223 8.84 17.78 19.97
N LEU A 224 7.81 18.26 19.27
CA LEU A 224 7.94 19.06 18.03
C LEU A 224 8.86 20.27 18.22
N SER A 225 9.11 20.68 19.46
CA SER A 225 10.11 21.68 19.86
C SER A 225 11.58 21.29 19.62
N ASN A 226 11.88 19.99 19.47
CA ASN A 226 13.24 19.48 19.21
C ASN A 226 13.55 19.38 17.72
N LEU A 227 12.54 19.37 16.86
CA LEU A 227 12.70 19.67 15.44
C LEU A 227 12.91 21.18 15.35
N LYS A 228 14.16 21.64 15.32
CA LYS A 228 14.52 23.03 14.99
C LYS A 228 14.23 23.37 13.52
N CYS A 229 13.09 22.94 12.97
CA CYS A 229 12.58 23.36 11.68
C CYS A 229 11.41 24.32 11.92
N LYS A 230 11.70 25.62 11.89
CA LYS A 230 10.72 26.71 11.99
C LYS A 230 9.63 26.69 10.90
N GLU A 231 9.70 25.78 9.92
CA GLU A 231 8.84 25.76 8.74
C GLU A 231 7.58 24.87 8.90
N MET A 232 7.50 24.04 9.95
CA MET A 232 6.37 23.11 10.12
C MET A 232 5.07 23.80 10.58
N TYR A 233 5.14 25.00 11.15
CA TYR A 233 3.99 25.73 11.67
C TYR A 233 3.22 26.54 10.61
N LEU A 234 3.73 26.63 9.38
CA LEU A 234 3.10 27.46 8.34
C LEU A 234 2.08 26.72 7.46
N TYR A 235 1.96 25.40 7.57
CA TYR A 235 1.12 24.57 6.69
C TYR A 235 -0.11 23.95 7.38
N LEU A 236 -0.37 24.28 8.64
CA LEU A 236 -1.54 23.77 9.37
C LEU A 236 -2.68 24.81 9.53
N ASP A 237 -2.47 26.04 9.05
CA ASP A 237 -3.44 27.15 9.17
C ASP A 237 -3.78 27.80 7.80
N SER A 238 -3.87 27.02 6.71
CA SER A 238 -4.34 27.51 5.40
C SER A 238 -5.35 26.59 4.75
#